data_AF-A0A435AGI5-F1
#
_entry.id   AF-A0A435AGI5-F1
#
_cell.length_a   1.000
_cell.length_b   1.000
_cell.length_c   1.000
_cell.angle_alpha   90.00
_cell.angle_beta   90.00
_cell.angle_gamma   90.00
#
_symmetry.space_group_name_H-M   'P 1'
#
loop_
_entity.id
_entity.type
_entity.pdbx_description
1 polymer ?
#
loop_
_entity_poly.entity_id
_entity_poly.type
_entity_poly.pdbx_seq_one_letter_code
_entity_poly.pdbx_strand_id
1 'polypeptide(L)'
;MRQALSGFVSKTSSFLKAVTIVALAMTVVVADAASSMAAKSAAIVIDAKTGKVLYSSDANGRRYPASLTKMMTLYLTFEALAKGRISKNTAVPFSAHA
;
A
#
# COMPACT_ATOMS: atom_id res chain seq x y z
N MET A 1 10.71 -25.02 -59.65
CA MET A 1 9.42 -24.56 -59.10
C MET A 1 9.25 -24.68 -57.57
N ARG A 2 10.24 -25.16 -56.77
CA ARG A 2 10.07 -25.33 -55.30
C ARG A 2 10.45 -24.13 -54.42
N GLN A 3 11.09 -23.09 -54.97
CA GLN A 3 11.64 -21.99 -54.16
C GLN A 3 10.69 -20.78 -54.01
N ALA A 4 9.70 -20.60 -54.90
CA ALA A 4 8.82 -19.42 -54.89
C ALA A 4 7.75 -19.42 -53.78
N LEU A 5 7.45 -20.57 -53.17
CA LEU A 5 6.46 -20.70 -52.08
C LEU A 5 7.07 -20.56 -50.67
N SER A 6 8.40 -20.59 -50.56
CA SER A 6 9.12 -20.60 -49.27
C SER A 6 9.26 -19.22 -48.61
N GLY A 7 9.29 -18.14 -49.42
CA GLY A 7 9.39 -16.75 -48.92
C GLY A 7 8.08 -16.20 -48.33
N PHE A 8 6.94 -16.72 -48.76
CA PHE A 8 5.63 -16.32 -48.23
C PHE A 8 5.37 -16.92 -46.84
N VAL A 9 5.74 -18.19 -46.64
CA VAL A 9 5.60 -18.91 -45.36
C VAL A 9 6.55 -18.38 -44.28
N SER A 10 7.78 -17.97 -44.65
CA SER A 10 8.73 -17.38 -43.70
C SER A 10 8.33 -15.98 -43.22
N LYS A 11 7.71 -15.17 -44.09
CA LYS A 11 7.24 -13.83 -43.74
C LYS A 11 6.03 -13.86 -42.81
N THR A 12 5.10 -14.78 -43.04
CA THR A 12 3.93 -14.99 -42.17
C THR A 12 4.32 -15.53 -40.80
N SER A 13 5.27 -16.46 -40.72
CA SER A 13 5.79 -16.97 -39.43
C SER A 13 6.63 -15.94 -38.67
N SER A 14 7.36 -15.06 -39.35
CA SER A 14 8.04 -13.92 -38.73
C SER A 14 7.06 -12.90 -38.16
N PHE A 15 5.93 -12.66 -38.84
CA PHE A 15 4.88 -11.78 -38.35
C PHE A 15 4.17 -12.37 -37.12
N LEU A 16 3.81 -13.66 -37.16
CA LEU A 16 3.23 -14.37 -36.03
C LEU A 16 4.15 -14.36 -34.79
N LYS A 17 5.46 -14.53 -34.98
CA LYS A 17 6.46 -14.42 -33.89
C LYS A 17 6.56 -13.01 -33.32
N ALA A 18 6.53 -11.98 -34.16
CA ALA A 18 6.52 -10.60 -33.70
C ALA A 18 5.24 -10.30 -32.89
N VAL A 19 4.09 -10.77 -33.34
CA VAL A 19 2.81 -10.62 -32.63
C VAL A 19 2.82 -11.33 -31.28
N THR A 20 3.35 -12.55 -31.19
CA THR A 20 3.44 -13.26 -29.90
C THR A 20 4.42 -12.60 -28.94
N ILE A 21 5.55 -12.08 -29.42
CA ILE A 21 6.51 -11.32 -28.59
C ILE A 21 5.86 -10.04 -28.07
N VAL A 22 5.15 -9.30 -28.92
CA VAL A 22 4.43 -8.08 -28.51
C VAL A 22 3.31 -8.40 -27.53
N ALA A 23 2.54 -9.46 -27.76
CA ALA A 23 1.49 -9.90 -26.83
C ALA A 23 2.08 -10.28 -25.47
N LEU A 24 3.19 -11.02 -25.43
CA LEU A 24 3.87 -11.36 -24.19
C LEU A 24 4.42 -10.12 -23.48
N ALA A 25 5.05 -9.19 -24.20
CA ALA A 25 5.51 -7.92 -23.64
C ALA A 25 4.36 -7.10 -23.04
N MET A 26 3.20 -7.05 -23.72
CA MET A 26 2.00 -6.38 -23.22
C MET A 26 1.47 -7.01 -21.92
N THR A 27 1.51 -8.35 -21.79
CA THR A 27 1.08 -9.01 -20.54
C THR A 27 1.96 -8.64 -19.34
N VAL A 28 3.27 -8.45 -19.55
CA VAL A 28 4.21 -8.06 -18.48
C VAL A 28 3.94 -6.62 -18.01
N VAL A 29 3.71 -5.70 -18.94
CA VAL A 29 3.43 -4.27 -18.62
C VAL A 29 2.11 -4.12 -17.85
N VAL A 30 1.06 -4.86 -18.24
CA VAL A 30 -0.24 -4.80 -17.55
C VAL A 30 -0.16 -5.36 -16.13
N ALA A 31 0.64 -6.40 -15.90
CA ALA A 31 0.83 -6.99 -14.57
C ALA A 31 1.51 -6.03 -13.59
N ASP A 32 2.51 -5.27 -14.05
CA ASP A 32 3.24 -4.30 -13.21
C ASP A 32 2.33 -3.13 -12.76
N ALA A 33 1.48 -2.64 -13.67
CA ALA A 33 0.53 -1.57 -13.37
C ALA A 33 -0.45 -1.93 -12.23
N ALA A 34 -0.91 -3.18 -12.16
CA ALA A 34 -1.82 -3.64 -11.11
C ALA A 34 -1.17 -3.63 -9.70
N SER A 35 0.14 -3.86 -9.62
CA SER A 35 0.88 -3.83 -8.36
C SER A 35 1.05 -2.41 -7.79
N SER A 36 1.02 -1.38 -8.66
CA SER A 36 1.15 0.03 -8.29
C SER A 36 -0.09 0.62 -7.60
N MET A 37 -1.25 -0.05 -7.72
CA MET A 37 -2.51 0.41 -7.13
C MET A 37 -2.69 0.01 -5.66
N ALA A 38 -1.85 -0.90 -5.13
CA ALA A 38 -1.84 -1.22 -3.71
C ALA A 38 -1.26 -0.05 -2.91
N ALA A 39 -1.87 0.29 -1.78
CA ALA A 39 -1.31 1.29 -0.87
C ALA A 39 0.12 0.89 -0.49
N LYS A 40 1.08 1.78 -0.75
CA LYS A 40 2.49 1.53 -0.46
C LYS A 40 2.64 1.21 1.02
N SER A 41 3.05 -0.03 1.31
CA SER A 41 3.26 -0.50 2.67
C SER A 41 4.28 0.38 3.37
N ALA A 42 4.00 0.75 4.62
CA ALA A 42 4.93 1.48 5.47
C ALA A 42 5.12 0.74 6.79
N ALA A 43 6.31 0.88 7.35
CA ALA A 43 6.67 0.23 8.59
C ALA A 43 7.74 1.04 9.30
N ILE A 44 7.70 1.01 10.63
CA ILE A 44 8.73 1.57 11.50
C ILE A 44 8.86 0.68 12.74
N VAL A 45 10.09 0.41 13.16
CA VAL A 45 10.40 -0.31 14.39
C VAL A 45 11.33 0.56 15.22
N ILE A 46 10.96 0.79 16.47
CA ILE A 46 11.67 1.68 17.39
C ILE A 46 11.92 0.94 18.70
N ASP A 47 13.14 1.03 19.22
CA ASP A 47 13.44 0.63 20.59
C ASP A 47 12.74 1.59 21.57
N ALA A 48 11.81 1.07 22.38
CA ALA A 48 10.94 1.89 23.22
C ALA A 48 11.67 2.64 24.36
N LYS A 49 12.87 2.18 24.77
CA LYS A 49 13.62 2.81 25.87
C LYS A 49 14.49 3.96 25.38
N THR A 50 15.12 3.77 24.22
CA THR A 50 16.13 4.69 23.68
C THR A 50 15.59 5.58 22.57
N GLY A 51 14.45 5.22 21.97
CA GLY A 51 13.90 5.89 20.79
C GLY A 51 14.68 5.58 19.50
N LYS A 52 15.65 4.65 19.54
CA LYS A 52 16.45 4.29 18.37
C LYS A 52 15.58 3.58 17.32
N VAL A 53 15.58 4.09 16.09
CA VAL A 53 14.95 3.42 14.95
C VAL A 53 15.78 2.20 14.56
N LEU A 54 15.17 1.03 14.60
CA LEU A 54 15.79 -0.25 14.21
C LEU A 54 15.46 -0.60 12.75
N TYR A 55 14.33 -0.13 12.24
CA TYR A 55 13.90 -0.33 10.87
C TYR A 55 12.90 0.77 10.44
N SER A 56 12.93 1.17 9.17
CA SER A 56 11.99 2.13 8.60
C SER A 56 11.79 1.89 7.10
N SER A 57 10.53 1.95 6.65
CA SER A 57 10.13 1.96 5.24
C SER A 57 8.96 2.94 5.08
N ASP A 58 9.18 4.00 4.30
CA ASP A 58 8.22 5.09 4.02
C ASP A 58 7.45 5.60 5.26
N ALA A 59 8.14 5.69 6.40
CA ALA A 59 7.54 6.00 7.70
C ALA A 59 6.94 7.42 7.79
N ASN A 60 7.41 8.36 6.96
CA ASN A 60 6.96 9.75 6.94
C ASN A 60 5.89 10.04 5.87
N GLY A 61 5.52 9.05 5.04
CA GLY A 61 4.49 9.23 4.03
C GLY A 61 3.11 9.44 4.66
N ARG A 62 2.37 10.46 4.19
CA ARG A 62 1.03 10.80 4.70
C ARG A 62 0.02 9.70 4.38
N ARG A 63 -0.73 9.25 5.38
CA ARG A 63 -1.72 8.16 5.29
C ARG A 63 -2.91 8.44 6.19
N TYR A 64 -4.07 7.94 5.82
CA TYR A 64 -5.23 7.92 6.72
C TYR A 64 -5.01 6.86 7.82
N PRO A 65 -4.98 7.24 9.10
CA PRO A 65 -4.65 6.31 10.19
C PRO A 65 -5.79 5.34 10.56
N ALA A 66 -7.00 5.55 10.03
CA ALA A 66 -8.20 4.77 10.38
C ALA A 66 -8.38 4.64 11.91
N SER A 67 -8.49 3.42 12.43
CA SER A 67 -8.67 3.18 13.86
C SER A 67 -7.48 3.61 14.72
N LEU A 68 -6.28 3.81 14.15
CA LEU A 68 -5.11 4.29 14.90
C LEU A 68 -5.30 5.69 15.46
N THR A 69 -6.25 6.49 14.95
CA THR A 69 -6.65 7.78 15.55
C THR A 69 -7.00 7.63 17.04
N LYS A 70 -7.53 6.47 17.45
CA LYS A 70 -7.86 6.19 18.85
C LYS A 70 -6.65 6.30 19.79
N MET A 71 -5.43 6.13 19.31
CA MET A 71 -4.22 6.33 20.12
C MET A 71 -4.13 7.77 20.64
N MET A 72 -4.44 8.76 19.80
CA MET A 72 -4.48 10.16 20.23
C MET A 72 -5.67 10.44 21.14
N THR A 73 -6.84 9.86 20.85
CA THR A 73 -8.01 9.96 21.73
C THR A 73 -7.68 9.48 23.14
N LEU A 74 -7.07 8.29 23.26
CA LEU A 74 -6.66 7.73 24.54
C LEU A 74 -5.56 8.56 25.20
N TYR A 75 -4.59 9.07 24.43
CA TYR A 75 -3.56 9.96 24.96
C TYR A 75 -4.17 11.18 25.67
N LEU A 76 -5.13 11.85 25.04
CA LEU A 76 -5.84 13.00 25.63
C LEU A 76 -6.69 12.59 26.84
N THR A 77 -7.36 11.44 26.79
CA THR A 77 -8.13 10.92 27.92
C THR A 77 -7.25 10.65 29.14
N PHE A 78 -6.11 9.97 28.95
CA PHE A 78 -5.17 9.69 30.04
C PHE A 78 -4.49 10.97 30.55
N GLU A 79 -4.22 11.92 29.67
CA GLU A 79 -3.74 13.25 30.08
C GLU A 79 -4.75 13.95 30.99
N ALA A 80 -6.04 13.94 30.62
CA ALA A 80 -7.10 14.54 31.43
C ALA A 80 -7.26 13.84 32.79
N LEU A 81 -7.13 12.51 32.84
CA LEU A 81 -7.11 11.74 34.08
C LEU A 81 -5.90 12.11 34.95
N ALA A 82 -4.70 12.18 34.36
CA ALA A 82 -3.47 12.52 35.08
C ALA A 82 -3.49 13.96 35.64
N LYS A 83 -4.11 14.88 34.90
CA LYS A 83 -4.31 16.28 35.32
C LYS A 83 -5.50 16.47 36.26
N GLY A 84 -6.22 15.40 36.64
CA GLY A 84 -7.38 15.46 37.53
C GLY A 84 -8.60 16.18 36.94
N ARG A 85 -8.64 16.41 35.62
CA ARG A 85 -9.78 17.05 34.94
C ARG A 85 -11.00 16.13 34.87
N ILE A 86 -10.74 14.82 34.79
CA ILE A 86 -11.74 13.76 34.89
C ILE A 86 -11.20 12.65 35.81
N SER A 87 -12.09 11.79 36.29
CA SER A 87 -11.76 10.61 37.10
C SER A 87 -12.41 9.38 36.50
N LYS A 88 -12.02 8.19 36.97
CA LYS A 88 -12.68 6.93 36.59
C LYS A 88 -14.17 6.88 36.96
N ASN A 89 -14.59 7.72 37.91
CA ASN A 89 -15.98 7.81 38.38
C ASN A 89 -16.73 9.01 37.78
N THR A 90 -16.11 9.76 36.86
CA THR A 90 -16.79 10.87 36.19
C THR A 90 -17.93 10.32 35.33
N ALA A 91 -19.16 10.74 35.63
CA ALA A 91 -20.33 10.37 34.85
C ALA A 91 -20.24 10.95 33.43
N VAL A 92 -20.49 10.11 32.43
CA VAL A 92 -20.49 10.51 31.01
C VAL A 92 -21.91 10.38 30.48
N PRO A 93 -22.60 11.50 30.18
CA PRO A 93 -23.92 11.44 29.54
C PRO A 93 -23.74 11.01 28.08
N PHE A 94 -24.49 9.98 27.67
CA PHE A 94 -24.54 9.54 26.28
C PHE A 94 -25.71 10.22 25.56
N SER A 95 -25.47 10.70 24.35
CA SER A 95 -26.47 11.34 23.50
C SER A 95 -26.53 10.65 22.15
N ALA A 96 -27.59 10.88 21.36
CA ALA A 96 -27.71 10.34 20.00
C ALA A 96 -26.61 10.85 19.03
N HIS A 97 -25.85 11.88 19.42
CA HIS A 97 -24.79 12.49 18.63
C HIS A 97 -23.37 12.11 19.10
N ALA A 98 -23.27 11.22 20.09
CA ALA A 98 -22.00 10.80 20.72
C ALA A 98 -21.72 9.32 20.45
#